data_AF-A0A371JTF9-F1
#
_entry.id   AF-A0A371JTF9-F1
#
_cell.length_a   1.000
_cell.length_b   1.000
_cell.length_c   1.000
_cell.angle_alpha   90.00
_cell.angle_beta   90.00
_cell.angle_gamma   90.00
#
_symmetry.space_group_name_H-M   'P 1'
#
loop_
_entity.id
_entity.type
_entity.pdbx_description
1 polymer ?
#
loop_
_entity_poly.entity_id
_entity_poly.type
_entity_poly.pdbx_seq_one_letter_code
_entity_poly.pdbx_strand_id
1 'polypeptide(L)'
;MANQKNDWLINAEVQYKVTPVKGRWEVSLIFINTEDPNQVLVQTIGDYRSKQLAEIYGRSMQQTAAKDPRGTKKLDKDAYDFNNN
;
A
#
# COMPACT_ATOMS: atom_id res chain seq x y z
N MET A 1 -20.23 15.96 11.59
CA MET A 1 -19.71 14.69 12.14
C MET A 1 -19.27 13.83 10.97
N ALA A 2 -18.05 14.03 10.49
CA ALA A 2 -17.45 13.15 9.49
C ALA A 2 -16.23 12.52 10.15
N ASN A 3 -15.91 11.28 9.78
CA ASN A 3 -14.64 10.59 10.04
C ASN A 3 -14.62 9.58 11.20
N GLN A 4 -15.46 8.53 11.13
CA GLN A 4 -15.31 7.29 11.92
C GLN A 4 -14.97 6.06 11.06
N LYS A 5 -15.00 6.17 9.71
CA LYS A 5 -14.84 5.00 8.82
C LYS A 5 -13.38 4.61 8.53
N ASN A 6 -12.43 5.45 8.92
CA ASN A 6 -11.05 5.38 8.45
C ASN A 6 -10.01 5.31 9.59
N ASP A 7 -10.42 5.15 10.84
CA ASP A 7 -9.50 5.10 11.98
C ASP A 7 -8.55 3.90 11.89
N TRP A 8 -8.98 2.81 11.25
CA TRP A 8 -8.15 1.65 10.99
C TRP A 8 -6.99 1.92 10.00
N LEU A 9 -7.07 2.97 9.16
CA LEU A 9 -5.98 3.32 8.23
C LEU A 9 -4.72 3.77 8.97
N ILE A 10 -4.87 4.23 10.22
CA ILE A 10 -3.76 4.57 11.12
C ILE A 10 -2.89 3.34 11.36
N ASN A 11 -3.52 2.19 11.62
CA ASN A 11 -2.86 0.93 11.93
C ASN A 11 -2.66 0.03 10.70
N ALA A 12 -3.02 0.49 9.50
CA ALA A 12 -2.99 -0.34 8.31
C ALA A 12 -1.56 -0.57 7.82
N GLU A 13 -1.27 -1.78 7.36
CA GLU A 13 -0.05 -2.07 6.62
C GLU A 13 -0.17 -1.46 5.22
N VAL A 14 0.87 -0.75 4.79
CA VAL A 14 0.95 -0.16 3.46
C VAL A 14 1.87 -0.99 2.58
N GLN A 15 1.29 -1.57 1.54
CA GLN A 15 2.01 -2.18 0.43
C GLN A 15 1.81 -1.36 -0.84
N TYR A 16 2.63 -1.58 -1.85
CA TYR A 16 2.43 -0.98 -3.17
C TYR A 16 2.43 -2.06 -4.24
N LYS A 17 1.68 -1.82 -5.31
CA LYS A 17 1.62 -2.67 -6.50
C LYS A 17 1.87 -1.83 -7.73
N VAL A 18 2.66 -2.37 -8.65
CA VAL A 18 2.92 -1.79 -9.97
C VAL A 18 2.27 -2.68 -11.01
N THR A 19 1.37 -2.13 -11.82
CA THR A 19 0.65 -2.88 -12.86
C THR A 19 0.76 -2.22 -14.22
N PRO A 20 0.96 -2.99 -15.31
CA PRO A 20 0.92 -2.44 -16.66
C PRO A 20 -0.53 -2.16 -17.07
N VAL A 21 -0.83 -0.90 -17.41
CA VAL A 21 -2.15 -0.44 -17.87
C VAL A 21 -1.96 0.39 -19.14
N LYS A 22 -2.47 -0.09 -20.28
CA LYS A 22 -2.48 0.63 -21.58
C LYS A 22 -1.12 1.25 -21.97
N GLY A 23 -0.03 0.49 -21.80
CA GLY A 23 1.33 0.96 -22.14
C GLY A 23 1.97 1.90 -21.10
N ARG A 24 1.33 2.07 -19.94
CA ARG A 24 1.87 2.77 -18.78
C ARG A 24 1.94 1.82 -17.58
N TRP A 25 2.61 2.27 -16.53
CA TRP A 25 2.78 1.54 -15.28
C TRP A 25 2.05 2.27 -14.17
N GLU A 26 0.90 1.75 -13.77
CA GLU A 26 0.09 2.28 -12.70
C GLU A 26 0.63 1.80 -11.36
N VAL A 27 0.76 2.74 -10.42
CA VAL A 27 1.13 2.46 -9.03
C VAL A 27 -0.10 2.59 -8.16
N SER A 28 -0.37 1.55 -7.39
CA SER A 28 -1.44 1.54 -6.39
C SER A 28 -0.82 1.30 -5.02
N LEU A 29 -1.30 2.02 -4.00
CA LEU A 29 -1.09 1.70 -2.60
C LEU A 29 -2.21 0.80 -2.12
N ILE A 30 -1.84 -0.18 -1.32
CA ILE A 30 -2.74 -1.16 -0.72
C ILE A 30 -2.59 -0.99 0.78
N PHE A 31 -3.66 -0.55 1.43
CA PHE A 31 -3.78 -0.44 2.87
C PHE A 31 -4.52 -1.66 3.38
N ILE A 32 -3.86 -2.47 4.20
CA ILE A 32 -4.40 -3.71 4.75
C ILE A 32 -4.64 -3.47 6.24
N ASN A 33 -5.88 -3.62 6.71
CA ASN A 33 -6.14 -3.53 8.14
C ASN A 33 -5.43 -4.68 8.86
N THR A 34 -4.64 -4.34 9.88
CA THR A 34 -3.85 -5.30 10.65
C THR A 34 -4.68 -6.07 11.68
N GLU A 35 -5.88 -5.59 12.00
CA GLU A 35 -6.82 -6.24 12.91
C GLU A 35 -7.87 -7.09 12.18
N ASP A 36 -8.21 -6.75 10.93
CA ASP A 36 -9.11 -7.52 10.07
C ASP A 36 -8.61 -7.55 8.61
N PRO A 37 -7.92 -8.63 8.18
CA PRO A 37 -7.31 -8.70 6.86
C PRO A 37 -8.32 -8.71 5.70
N ASN A 38 -9.63 -8.86 5.96
CA ASN A 38 -10.66 -8.70 4.93
C ASN A 38 -10.92 -7.23 4.59
N GLN A 39 -10.47 -6.30 5.43
CA GLN A 39 -10.62 -4.88 5.23
C GLN A 39 -9.37 -4.31 4.53
N VAL A 40 -9.48 -4.20 3.21
CA VAL A 40 -8.41 -3.68 2.35
C VAL A 40 -8.91 -2.45 1.60
N LEU A 41 -8.06 -1.42 1.51
CA LEU A 41 -8.28 -0.25 0.67
C LEU A 41 -7.19 -0.18 -0.38
N VAL A 42 -7.58 -0.12 -1.66
CA VAL A 42 -6.65 0.06 -2.77
C VAL A 42 -6.85 1.45 -3.35
N GLN A 43 -5.76 2.20 -3.49
CA GLN A 43 -5.77 3.54 -4.06
C GLN A 43 -4.69 3.67 -5.12
N THR A 44 -5.09 4.01 -6.34
CA THR A 44 -4.16 4.39 -7.40
C THR A 44 -3.58 5.77 -7.13
N ILE A 45 -2.25 5.87 -7.12
CA ILE A 45 -1.51 7.10 -6.80
C ILE A 45 -0.87 7.75 -8.03
N GLY A 46 -0.78 7.03 -9.15
CA GLY A 46 -0.34 7.60 -10.42
C GLY A 46 0.04 6.57 -11.47
N ASP A 47 0.26 7.05 -12.68
CA ASP A 47 0.75 6.27 -13.81
C ASP A 47 2.08 6.81 -14.34
N TYR A 48 2.97 5.91 -14.71
CA TYR A 48 4.34 6.22 -15.13
C TYR A 48 4.67 5.61 -16.48
N ARG A 49 5.60 6.25 -17.19
CA ARG A 49 6.04 5.81 -18.52
C ARG A 49 6.92 4.56 -18.49
N SER A 50 7.53 4.24 -17.36
CA SER A 50 8.39 3.07 -17.20
C SER A 50 8.15 2.37 -15.87
N LYS A 51 8.39 1.05 -15.85
CA LYS A 51 8.27 0.21 -14.66
C LYS A 51 9.18 0.70 -13.53
N GLN A 52 10.42 1.04 -13.86
CA GLN A 52 11.42 1.46 -12.90
C GLN A 52 11.01 2.77 -12.20
N LEU A 53 10.44 3.73 -12.93
CA LEU A 53 9.91 4.96 -12.33
C LEU A 53 8.74 4.67 -11.38
N ALA A 54 7.82 3.79 -11.81
CA ALA A 54 6.70 3.35 -10.99
C ALA A 54 7.17 2.66 -9.70
N GLU A 55 8.18 1.80 -9.77
CA GLU A 55 8.75 1.09 -8.61
C GLU A 55 9.47 2.04 -7.64
N ILE A 56 10.28 2.97 -8.15
CA ILE A 56 10.95 3.99 -7.31
C ILE A 56 9.90 4.82 -6.57
N TYR A 57 8.87 5.27 -7.28
CA TYR A 57 7.81 6.07 -6.69
C TYR A 57 6.98 5.28 -5.68
N GLY A 58 6.57 4.06 -6.02
CA GLY A 58 5.83 3.17 -5.13
C GLY A 58 6.59 2.88 -3.83
N ARG A 59 7.88 2.57 -3.93
CA ARG A 59 8.76 2.38 -2.75
C ARG A 59 8.91 3.66 -1.94
N SER A 60 9.09 4.81 -2.58
CA SER A 60 9.18 6.10 -1.88
C SER A 60 7.89 6.42 -1.12
N MET A 61 6.73 6.21 -1.74
CA MET A 61 5.43 6.45 -1.11
C MET A 61 5.16 5.48 0.04
N GLN A 62 5.51 4.20 -0.12
CA GLN A 62 5.44 3.22 0.97
C GLN A 62 6.28 3.68 2.18
N GLN A 63 7.49 4.19 1.94
CA GLN A 63 8.37 4.69 3.00
C GLN A 63 7.84 5.98 3.65
N THR A 64 7.24 6.88 2.87
CA THR A 64 6.61 8.10 3.39
C THR A 64 5.40 7.76 4.25
N ALA A 65 4.55 6.83 3.80
CA ALA A 65 3.44 6.33 4.59
C ALA A 65 3.92 5.65 5.89
N ALA A 66 4.99 4.85 5.81
CA ALA A 66 5.62 4.21 6.97
C ALA A 66 6.26 5.18 7.98
N LYS A 67 6.62 6.40 7.55
CA LYS A 67 7.21 7.45 8.39
C LYS A 67 6.20 8.48 8.86
N ASP A 68 4.96 8.43 8.39
CA ASP A 68 3.90 9.31 8.85
C ASP A 68 3.66 9.04 10.35
N PRO A 69 3.73 10.05 11.25
CA PRO A 69 3.47 9.90 12.69
C PRO A 69 2.05 9.41 13.00
N ARG A 70 1.18 9.27 11.99
CA ARG A 70 -0.06 8.48 12.03
C ARG A 70 0.15 6.97 12.11
N GLY A 71 1.38 6.45 12.17
CA GLY A 71 1.67 5.20 12.86
C GLY A 71 1.34 3.90 12.13
N THR A 72 1.66 3.76 10.84
CA THR A 72 1.60 2.44 10.20
C THR A 72 2.76 1.57 10.73
N LYS A 73 2.49 0.78 11.77
CA LYS A 73 3.42 -0.21 12.32
C LYS A 73 3.87 -1.16 11.21
N LYS A 74 5.18 -1.32 11.02
CA LYS A 74 5.75 -2.39 10.19
C LYS A 74 5.29 -3.73 10.73
N LEU A 75 4.57 -4.50 9.93
CA LEU A 75 4.34 -5.92 10.18
C LEU A 75 5.60 -6.73 9.87
N ASP A 76 5.76 -7.79 10.66
CA ASP A 76 6.81 -8.78 10.51
C ASP A 76 6.61 -9.53 9.19
N LYS A 77 7.66 -9.63 8.38
CA LYS A 77 7.56 -10.23 7.02
C LYS A 77 7.19 -11.71 7.05
N ASP A 78 7.28 -12.34 8.22
CA ASP A 78 7.01 -13.76 8.44
C ASP A 78 5.53 -14.03 8.79
N ALA A 79 4.67 -12.99 8.85
CA ALA A 79 3.23 -13.16 9.11
C ALA A 79 2.43 -13.62 7.87
N TYR A 80 3.05 -13.61 6.68
CA TYR A 80 2.39 -14.01 5.43
C TYR A 80 3.25 -14.98 4.62
N ASP A 81 3.06 -16.27 4.85
CA ASP A 81 3.48 -17.32 3.91
C ASP A 81 2.56 -17.26 2.67
N PHE A 82 2.84 -16.34 1.75
CA PHE A 82 2.40 -16.46 0.36
C PHE A 82 3.30 -17.48 -0.36
N ASN A 83 3.28 -18.74 0.05
CA ASN A 83 3.94 -19.80 -0.69
C ASN A 83 3.09 -21.08 -0.66
N ASN A 84 2.25 -21.22 -1.68
CA ASN A 84 1.75 -22.52 -2.07
C ASN A 84 1.92 -22.64 -3.59
N ASN A 85 3.13 -23.04 -3.99
CA ASN A 85 3.42 -23.57 -5.31
C ASN A 85 4.49 -24.66 -5.20
#